data_AF-A0A962N3A7-F1
#
_entry.id   AF-A0A962N3A7-F1
#
_cell.length_a   1.000
_cell.length_b   1.000
_cell.length_c   1.000
_cell.angle_alpha   90.00
_cell.angle_beta   90.00
_cell.angle_gamma   90.00
#
_symmetry.space_group_name_H-M   'P 1'
#
loop_
_entity.id
_entity.type
_entity.pdbx_description
1 polymer ?
#
loop_
_entity_poly.entity_id
_entity_poly.type
_entity_poly.pdbx_seq_one_letter_code
_entity_poly.pdbx_strand_id
1 'polypeptide(L)'
;MRDRLVYWRSILLTGCILWCGVGPAVASVAGAQAQAAEQLLAALAVGNAQEVALAFHPDELEQLRTTLLGKLRAEDARGEKTLRSRLFGSGRSLAELEKLTAVRFYAALAPRLTLHARPFKSVKWLQAVPDGKQVHLIGRGKPPAELGDVEVAVLVTLSPYGKGWKASIPSEIQAQVADLIADRAAIESSDAPAAVPTPRASAPPNPAVIELLDAAEQALIAGRCTEFYTVYMSPDFRRNTSISAQRSLVNACERSDSTRETIISSLRIVRGLEPRLDADGRRAIYDVSNQGLPFTRFVLEQIDQRWYIAE
;
A
#
# COMPACT_ATOMS: atom_id res chain seq x y z
N MET A 1 -73.71 52.37 -29.00
CA MET A 1 -73.84 52.07 -30.46
C MET A 1 -72.48 51.53 -30.91
N ARG A 2 -72.38 50.42 -31.67
CA ARG A 2 -72.40 50.37 -33.15
C ARG A 2 -71.60 51.51 -33.79
N ASP A 3 -70.64 51.36 -34.70
CA ASP A 3 -70.09 50.22 -35.49
C ASP A 3 -68.64 50.65 -35.96
N ARG A 4 -67.69 49.90 -36.56
CA ARG A 4 -67.57 48.52 -37.12
C ARG A 4 -66.08 48.19 -37.44
N LEU A 5 -65.72 46.89 -37.53
CA LEU A 5 -64.60 46.32 -38.36
C LEU A 5 -63.14 46.72 -37.92
N VAL A 6 -62.02 46.12 -38.37
CA VAL A 6 -61.72 45.10 -39.42
C VAL A 6 -60.43 44.29 -39.05
N TYR A 7 -60.34 43.00 -39.45
CA TYR A 7 -59.21 42.19 -39.98
C TYR A 7 -57.71 42.53 -39.62
N TRP A 8 -56.73 41.60 -39.55
CA TRP A 8 -56.65 40.17 -39.89
C TRP A 8 -55.48 39.41 -39.17
N ARG A 9 -55.36 38.11 -39.49
CA ARG A 9 -54.22 37.18 -39.24
C ARG A 9 -52.84 37.84 -39.48
N SER A 10 -51.77 37.54 -38.74
CA SER A 10 -51.01 36.28 -38.93
C SER A 10 -49.95 35.98 -37.86
N ILE A 11 -49.68 34.67 -37.75
CA ILE A 11 -48.59 33.94 -37.08
C ILE A 11 -47.25 34.68 -36.94
N LEU A 12 -46.67 34.64 -35.73
CA LEU A 12 -45.25 34.29 -35.54
C LEU A 12 -45.00 33.72 -34.12
N LEU A 13 -44.84 32.40 -34.04
CA LEU A 13 -44.34 31.71 -32.84
C LEU A 13 -42.81 31.80 -32.83
N THR A 14 -42.25 32.69 -32.01
CA THR A 14 -40.80 32.78 -31.76
C THR A 14 -40.52 32.43 -30.30
N GLY A 15 -40.20 31.16 -30.06
CA GLY A 15 -39.94 30.66 -28.71
C GLY A 15 -38.51 30.96 -28.24
N CYS A 16 -38.36 31.89 -27.30
CA CYS A 16 -37.15 31.99 -26.48
C CYS A 16 -37.33 31.20 -25.17
N ILE A 17 -37.33 29.87 -25.26
CA ILE A 17 -37.05 29.04 -24.08
C ILE A 17 -35.58 29.26 -23.73
N LEU A 18 -35.32 30.24 -22.87
CA LEU A 18 -34.01 30.46 -22.25
C LEU A 18 -33.74 29.29 -21.29
N TRP A 19 -33.27 28.19 -21.88
CA TRP A 19 -32.83 27.01 -21.18
C TRP A 19 -31.49 27.36 -20.52
N CYS A 20 -31.57 28.05 -19.37
CA CYS A 20 -30.43 28.28 -18.50
C CYS A 20 -29.94 26.92 -18.01
N GLY A 21 -29.00 26.33 -18.77
CA GLY A 21 -28.27 25.14 -18.41
C GLY A 21 -27.36 25.45 -17.22
N VAL A 22 -27.94 25.53 -16.03
CA VAL A 22 -27.22 25.57 -14.76
C VAL A 22 -26.61 24.19 -14.54
N GLY A 23 -25.53 23.91 -15.26
CA GLY A 23 -24.63 22.82 -14.93
C GLY A 23 -24.18 22.98 -13.47
N PRO A 24 -23.97 21.87 -12.74
CA PRO A 24 -23.59 21.94 -11.33
C PRO A 24 -22.33 22.80 -11.18
N ALA A 25 -22.44 23.85 -10.37
CA ALA A 25 -21.33 24.78 -10.15
C ALA A 25 -20.13 24.00 -9.61
N VAL A 26 -19.03 23.98 -10.39
CA VAL A 26 -17.83 23.22 -10.05
C VAL A 26 -17.22 23.81 -8.78
N ALA A 27 -17.40 23.10 -7.66
CA ALA A 27 -16.93 23.56 -6.37
C ALA A 27 -15.40 23.61 -6.35
N SER A 28 -14.86 24.82 -6.26
CA SER A 28 -13.44 25.05 -5.95
C SER A 28 -13.14 24.45 -4.58
N VAL A 29 -12.08 23.64 -4.48
CA VAL A 29 -11.70 22.97 -3.23
C VAL A 29 -11.43 23.99 -2.13
N ALA A 30 -12.12 23.87 -1.00
CA ALA A 30 -11.92 24.77 0.13
C ALA A 30 -10.61 24.46 0.85
N GLY A 31 -9.91 25.49 1.36
CA GLY A 31 -8.60 25.31 2.01
C GLY A 31 -8.60 24.29 3.17
N ALA A 32 -9.69 24.24 3.96
CA ALA A 32 -9.85 23.27 5.04
C ALA A 32 -10.07 21.82 4.54
N GLN A 33 -10.55 21.63 3.31
CA GLN A 33 -10.64 20.32 2.67
C GLN A 33 -9.28 19.89 2.14
N ALA A 34 -8.59 20.77 1.40
CA ALA A 34 -7.22 20.53 0.91
C ALA A 34 -6.27 20.13 2.05
N GLN A 35 -6.28 20.91 3.15
CA GLN A 35 -5.47 20.62 4.34
C GLN A 35 -5.79 19.27 4.98
N ALA A 36 -7.06 18.87 5.06
CA ALA A 36 -7.45 17.57 5.62
C ALA A 36 -7.03 16.39 4.73
N ALA A 37 -7.10 16.56 3.40
CA ALA A 37 -6.63 15.56 2.45
C ALA A 37 -5.09 15.44 2.43
N GLU A 38 -4.37 16.56 2.50
CA GLU A 38 -2.91 16.59 2.59
C GLU A 38 -2.40 15.97 3.89
N GLN A 39 -3.11 16.13 5.02
CA GLN A 39 -2.82 15.41 6.27
C GLN A 39 -2.88 13.89 6.10
N LEU A 40 -3.89 13.35 5.43
CA LEU A 40 -3.96 11.91 5.15
C LEU A 40 -2.81 11.46 4.24
N LEU A 41 -2.56 12.19 3.15
CA LEU A 41 -1.53 11.82 2.17
C LEU A 41 -0.13 11.84 2.78
N ALA A 42 0.17 12.81 3.65
CA ALA A 42 1.42 12.84 4.41
C ALA A 42 1.56 11.64 5.35
N ALA A 43 0.52 11.33 6.15
CA ALA A 43 0.55 10.19 7.06
C ALA A 43 0.70 8.84 6.31
N LEU A 44 0.04 8.68 5.16
CA LEU A 44 0.16 7.50 4.29
C LEU A 44 1.51 7.39 3.58
N ALA A 45 2.22 8.49 3.37
CA ALA A 45 3.58 8.50 2.82
C ALA A 45 4.66 8.24 3.88
N VAL A 46 4.38 8.56 5.15
CA VAL A 46 5.22 8.18 6.32
C VAL A 46 4.99 6.71 6.72
N GLY A 47 3.81 6.14 6.44
CA GLY A 47 3.46 4.77 6.80
C GLY A 47 3.11 4.57 8.29
N ASN A 48 3.05 5.64 9.08
CA ASN A 48 2.71 5.55 10.50
C ASN A 48 1.19 5.33 10.68
N ALA A 49 0.79 4.09 10.96
CA ALA A 49 -0.61 3.70 11.11
C ALA A 49 -1.40 4.50 12.16
N GLN A 50 -0.73 5.01 13.20
CA GLN A 50 -1.34 5.87 14.22
C GLN A 50 -1.63 7.28 13.68
N GLU A 51 -0.75 7.84 12.86
CA GLU A 51 -0.97 9.13 12.17
C GLU A 51 -2.06 9.00 11.10
N VAL A 52 -2.07 7.89 10.36
CA VAL A 52 -3.12 7.58 9.37
C VAL A 52 -4.49 7.51 10.05
N ALA A 53 -4.59 6.83 11.21
CA ALA A 53 -5.81 6.85 12.01
C ALA A 53 -6.18 8.26 12.50
N LEU A 54 -5.22 9.09 12.91
CA LEU A 54 -5.49 10.48 13.31
C LEU A 54 -5.92 11.39 12.15
N ALA A 55 -5.67 11.01 10.90
CA ALA A 55 -6.19 11.68 9.71
C ALA A 55 -7.64 11.27 9.35
N PHE A 56 -8.08 10.08 9.76
CA PHE A 56 -9.44 9.59 9.51
C PHE A 56 -10.51 10.20 10.43
N HIS A 57 -11.78 10.07 10.02
CA HIS A 57 -12.95 10.51 10.77
C HIS A 57 -13.15 9.63 12.03
N PRO A 58 -13.17 10.21 13.25
CA PRO A 58 -13.22 9.42 14.48
C PRO A 58 -14.41 8.46 14.57
N ASP A 59 -15.59 8.88 14.11
CA ASP A 59 -16.80 8.08 14.17
C ASP A 59 -16.72 6.85 13.24
N GLU A 60 -16.06 6.95 12.09
CA GLU A 60 -15.85 5.82 11.18
C GLU A 60 -14.86 4.81 11.77
N LEU A 61 -13.86 5.29 12.50
CA LEU A 61 -12.90 4.45 13.23
C LEU A 61 -13.57 3.72 14.40
N GLU A 62 -14.41 4.39 15.20
CA GLU A 62 -15.17 3.73 16.28
C GLU A 62 -16.28 2.82 15.75
N GLN A 63 -16.87 3.11 14.57
CA GLN A 63 -17.78 2.20 13.86
C GLN A 63 -17.05 0.94 13.38
N LEU A 64 -15.87 1.07 12.77
CA LEU A 64 -15.02 -0.05 12.36
C LEU A 64 -14.62 -0.91 13.57
N ARG A 65 -14.14 -0.27 14.65
CA ARG A 65 -13.78 -0.94 15.91
C ARG A 65 -14.96 -1.70 16.50
N THR A 66 -16.11 -1.06 16.65
CA THR A 66 -17.32 -1.67 17.22
C THR A 66 -17.80 -2.85 16.37
N THR A 67 -17.80 -2.70 15.04
CA THR A 67 -18.19 -3.75 14.09
C THR A 67 -17.28 -4.98 14.17
N LEU A 68 -15.97 -4.77 14.26
CA LEU A 68 -15.01 -5.86 14.37
C LEU A 68 -15.02 -6.51 15.77
N LEU A 69 -15.08 -5.73 16.85
CA LEU A 69 -15.22 -6.27 18.22
C LEU A 69 -16.50 -7.11 18.38
N GLY A 70 -17.61 -6.71 17.75
CA GLY A 70 -18.84 -7.53 17.71
C GLY A 70 -18.62 -8.91 17.08
N LYS A 71 -17.90 -8.97 15.95
CA LYS A 71 -17.55 -10.24 15.29
C LYS A 71 -16.57 -11.09 16.10
N LEU A 72 -15.58 -10.46 16.74
CA LEU A 72 -14.61 -11.15 17.59
C LEU A 72 -15.23 -11.70 18.88
N ARG A 73 -16.19 -11.01 19.50
CA ARG A 73 -16.96 -11.57 20.63
C ARG A 73 -17.78 -12.79 20.22
N ALA A 74 -18.40 -12.76 19.03
CA ALA A 74 -19.16 -13.88 18.51
C ALA A 74 -18.26 -15.09 18.18
N GLU A 75 -17.02 -14.87 17.72
CA GLU A 75 -15.98 -15.89 17.55
C GLU A 75 -15.54 -16.49 18.90
N ASP A 76 -15.14 -15.65 19.86
CA ASP A 76 -14.60 -16.09 21.15
C ASP A 76 -15.66 -16.87 21.96
N ALA A 77 -16.93 -16.49 21.84
CA ALA A 77 -18.07 -17.24 22.39
C ALA A 77 -18.30 -18.64 21.78
N ARG A 78 -17.66 -18.96 20.64
CA ARG A 78 -17.60 -20.32 20.06
C ARG A 78 -16.30 -21.06 20.39
N GLY A 79 -15.38 -20.44 21.15
CA GLY A 79 -14.03 -20.96 21.41
C GLY A 79 -13.08 -20.85 20.20
N GLU A 80 -13.47 -20.10 19.16
CA GLU A 80 -12.66 -19.92 17.95
C GLU A 80 -11.60 -18.81 18.13
N LYS A 81 -10.61 -18.77 17.22
CA LYS A 81 -9.59 -17.71 17.16
C LYS A 81 -9.11 -17.37 15.75
N THR A 82 -9.77 -17.89 14.71
CA THR A 82 -9.35 -17.83 13.31
C THR A 82 -9.55 -16.43 12.71
N LEU A 83 -10.64 -15.76 13.03
CA LEU A 83 -10.90 -14.37 12.65
C LEU A 83 -9.97 -13.41 13.38
N ARG A 84 -9.77 -13.58 14.70
CA ARG A 84 -8.79 -12.81 15.49
C ARG A 84 -7.38 -12.95 14.94
N SER A 85 -6.97 -14.18 14.61
CA SER A 85 -5.63 -14.46 14.09
C SER A 85 -5.37 -13.83 12.72
N ARG A 86 -6.39 -13.77 11.84
CA ARG A 86 -6.27 -13.12 10.52
C ARG A 86 -6.23 -11.60 10.62
N LEU A 87 -7.12 -10.99 11.42
CA LEU A 87 -7.22 -9.53 11.55
C LEU A 87 -6.11 -8.90 12.43
N PHE A 88 -5.59 -9.61 13.43
CA PHE A 88 -4.69 -9.05 14.45
C PHE A 88 -3.43 -9.88 14.75
N GLY A 89 -3.27 -11.04 14.10
CA GLY A 89 -2.23 -12.02 14.44
C GLY A 89 -2.59 -12.90 15.63
N SER A 90 -1.90 -14.03 15.75
CA SER A 90 -2.15 -15.07 16.77
C SER A 90 -1.83 -14.65 18.22
N GLY A 91 -1.10 -13.55 18.41
CA GLY A 91 -0.61 -13.11 19.72
C GLY A 91 -1.55 -12.24 20.55
N ARG A 92 -2.61 -11.66 19.97
CA ARG A 92 -3.51 -10.73 20.68
C ARG A 92 -4.74 -11.42 21.26
N SER A 93 -5.12 -11.02 22.47
CA SER A 93 -6.35 -11.50 23.13
C SER A 93 -7.54 -10.58 22.87
N LEU A 94 -8.78 -11.08 22.97
CA LEU A 94 -9.97 -10.24 22.87
C LEU A 94 -9.99 -9.14 23.95
N ALA A 95 -9.69 -9.52 25.20
CA ALA A 95 -9.64 -8.60 26.34
C ALA A 95 -8.48 -7.57 26.30
N GLU A 96 -7.55 -7.70 25.35
CA GLU A 96 -6.56 -6.68 25.00
C GLU A 96 -7.14 -5.74 23.93
N LEU A 97 -7.67 -6.30 22.83
CA LEU A 97 -8.26 -5.57 21.71
C LEU A 97 -9.42 -4.66 22.14
N GLU A 98 -10.26 -5.10 23.08
CA GLU A 98 -11.36 -4.29 23.62
C GLU A 98 -10.87 -3.01 24.33
N LYS A 99 -9.70 -3.06 24.98
CA LYS A 99 -9.10 -1.95 25.74
C LYS A 99 -8.39 -0.93 24.84
N LEU A 100 -8.19 -1.22 23.55
CA LEU A 100 -7.65 -0.27 22.59
C LEU A 100 -8.70 0.79 22.24
N THR A 101 -8.30 2.06 22.19
CA THR A 101 -9.08 3.13 21.52
C THR A 101 -9.13 2.87 20.01
N ALA A 102 -10.09 3.41 19.24
CA ALA A 102 -10.13 3.11 17.80
C ALA A 102 -8.86 3.48 17.02
N VAL A 103 -8.13 4.54 17.43
CA VAL A 103 -6.80 4.87 16.86
C VAL A 103 -5.79 3.73 17.09
N ARG A 104 -5.71 3.16 18.30
CA ARG A 104 -4.81 2.04 18.60
C ARG A 104 -5.31 0.71 18.03
N PHE A 105 -6.62 0.53 17.92
CA PHE A 105 -7.27 -0.63 17.31
C PHE A 105 -7.01 -0.67 15.80
N TYR A 106 -7.16 0.46 15.11
CA TYR A 106 -6.77 0.59 13.71
C TYR A 106 -5.27 0.34 13.53
N ALA A 107 -4.40 0.93 14.36
CA ALA A 107 -2.96 0.68 14.28
C ALA A 107 -2.57 -0.79 14.56
N ALA A 108 -3.40 -1.57 15.27
CA ALA A 108 -3.23 -3.01 15.44
C ALA A 108 -3.75 -3.84 14.26
N LEU A 109 -4.68 -3.30 13.46
CA LEU A 109 -5.24 -3.89 12.24
C LEU A 109 -4.41 -3.56 10.99
N ALA A 110 -3.84 -2.35 10.93
CA ALA A 110 -3.15 -1.80 9.76
C ALA A 110 -2.03 -2.70 9.18
N PRO A 111 -1.27 -3.50 9.95
CA PRO A 111 -0.31 -4.48 9.39
C PRO A 111 -0.95 -5.63 8.60
N ARG A 112 -2.28 -5.67 8.46
CA ARG A 112 -3.04 -6.58 7.60
C ARG A 112 -3.66 -5.89 6.38
N LEU A 113 -3.44 -4.58 6.24
CA LEU A 113 -4.03 -3.74 5.19
C LEU A 113 -2.93 -3.19 4.30
N THR A 114 -3.19 -3.12 2.99
CA THR A 114 -2.32 -2.50 2.00
C THR A 114 -2.91 -1.15 1.60
N LEU A 115 -2.54 -0.09 2.34
CA LEU A 115 -2.82 1.29 1.94
C LEU A 115 -1.56 2.16 2.07
N HIS A 116 -0.99 2.51 0.92
CA HIS A 116 0.24 3.30 0.81
C HIS A 116 -0.01 4.50 -0.11
N ALA A 117 0.54 5.67 0.24
CA ALA A 117 0.60 6.82 -0.66
C ALA A 117 2.04 7.03 -1.13
N ARG A 118 2.21 7.49 -2.38
CA ARG A 118 3.50 8.06 -2.79
C ARG A 118 3.71 9.39 -2.06
N PRO A 119 4.94 9.71 -1.61
CA PRO A 119 5.23 11.05 -1.11
C PRO A 119 5.04 12.07 -2.23
N PHE A 120 4.45 13.22 -1.89
CA PHE A 120 4.24 14.33 -2.81
C PHE A 120 4.84 15.61 -2.21
N LYS A 121 5.50 16.40 -3.07
CA LYS A 121 6.00 17.74 -2.72
C LYS A 121 4.87 18.76 -2.63
N SER A 122 3.80 18.57 -3.40
CA SER A 122 2.56 19.34 -3.33
C SER A 122 1.43 18.60 -4.06
N VAL A 123 0.18 18.96 -3.79
CA VAL A 123 -0.99 18.46 -4.53
C VAL A 123 -1.70 19.63 -5.19
N LYS A 124 -1.83 19.59 -6.52
CA LYS A 124 -2.70 20.50 -7.27
C LYS A 124 -4.12 19.94 -7.27
N TRP A 125 -4.93 20.37 -6.31
CA TRP A 125 -6.35 20.03 -6.28
C TRP A 125 -7.08 20.61 -7.49
N LEU A 126 -7.87 19.79 -8.17
CA LEU A 126 -8.59 20.14 -9.40
C LEU A 126 -10.07 20.40 -9.13
N GLN A 127 -10.72 19.55 -8.35
CA GLN A 127 -12.16 19.60 -8.13
C GLN A 127 -12.55 18.94 -6.80
N ALA A 128 -13.56 19.52 -6.13
CA ALA A 128 -14.36 18.85 -5.10
C ALA A 128 -15.65 18.34 -5.75
N VAL A 129 -15.92 17.04 -5.61
CA VAL A 129 -17.17 16.38 -6.07
C VAL A 129 -17.98 15.99 -4.82
N PRO A 130 -19.11 16.67 -4.53
CA PRO A 130 -19.95 16.30 -3.39
C PRO A 130 -20.64 14.95 -3.61
N ASP A 131 -20.68 14.11 -2.58
CA ASP A 131 -21.50 12.89 -2.53
C ASP A 131 -22.27 12.81 -1.19
N GLY A 132 -23.53 13.25 -1.20
CA GLY A 132 -24.40 13.26 -0.03
C GLY A 132 -23.85 14.12 1.12
N LYS A 133 -23.21 13.47 2.10
CA LYS A 133 -22.53 14.13 3.23
C LYS A 133 -21.00 14.21 3.06
N GLN A 134 -20.44 13.46 2.12
CA GLN A 134 -19.02 13.36 1.85
C GLN A 134 -18.63 14.27 0.68
N VAL A 135 -17.33 14.42 0.47
CA VAL A 135 -16.78 15.09 -0.71
C VAL A 135 -15.53 14.37 -1.19
N HIS A 136 -15.47 14.07 -2.48
CA HIS A 136 -14.30 13.50 -3.13
C HIS A 136 -13.43 14.62 -3.70
N LEU A 137 -12.23 14.78 -3.17
CA LEU A 137 -11.22 15.67 -3.72
C LEU A 137 -10.42 14.93 -4.77
N ILE A 138 -10.43 15.45 -5.99
CA ILE A 138 -9.62 14.97 -7.11
C ILE A 138 -8.48 15.96 -7.33
N GLY A 139 -7.25 15.47 -7.33
CA GLY A 139 -6.04 16.28 -7.46
C GLY A 139 -4.95 15.62 -8.28
N ARG A 140 -3.86 16.36 -8.49
CA ARG A 140 -2.60 15.84 -9.02
C ARG A 140 -1.49 16.02 -8.00
N GLY A 141 -0.98 14.93 -7.47
CA GLY A 141 0.20 14.92 -6.60
C GLY A 141 1.46 15.05 -7.44
N LYS A 142 2.27 16.08 -7.18
CA LYS A 142 3.59 16.23 -7.78
C LYS A 142 4.65 15.58 -6.89
N PRO A 143 5.47 14.65 -7.39
CA PRO A 143 6.52 14.02 -6.59
C PRO A 143 7.60 15.02 -6.11
N PRO A 144 8.38 14.66 -5.07
CA PRO A 144 9.71 15.20 -4.82
C PRO A 144 10.59 15.12 -6.07
N ALA A 145 11.57 16.03 -6.21
CA ALA A 145 12.37 16.15 -7.44
C ALA A 145 13.29 14.93 -7.66
N GLU A 146 13.59 14.23 -6.58
CA GLU A 146 14.37 13.00 -6.49
C GLU A 146 13.60 11.79 -7.05
N LEU A 147 12.28 11.91 -7.19
CA LEU A 147 11.36 10.86 -7.65
C LEU A 147 10.71 11.18 -9.01
N GLY A 148 11.34 12.08 -9.78
CA GLY A 148 10.91 12.47 -11.14
C GLY A 148 9.95 13.67 -11.18
N ASP A 149 9.25 13.82 -12.31
CA ASP A 149 8.38 14.97 -12.60
C ASP A 149 6.91 14.58 -12.88
N VAL A 150 6.63 13.28 -13.07
CA VAL A 150 5.31 12.74 -13.44
C VAL A 150 4.25 13.02 -12.36
N GLU A 151 3.29 13.89 -12.67
CA GLU A 151 2.13 14.15 -11.82
C GLU A 151 1.19 12.94 -11.77
N VAL A 152 0.85 12.50 -10.55
CA VAL A 152 0.01 11.34 -10.26
C VAL A 152 -1.41 11.79 -9.91
N ALA A 153 -2.45 11.14 -10.45
CA ALA A 153 -3.83 11.39 -10.04
C ALA A 153 -4.06 10.91 -8.59
N VAL A 154 -4.69 11.76 -7.78
CA VAL A 154 -4.96 11.52 -6.36
C VAL A 154 -6.44 11.71 -6.08
N LEU A 155 -7.02 10.81 -5.30
CA LEU A 155 -8.40 10.82 -4.82
C LEU A 155 -8.40 10.74 -3.29
N VAL A 156 -9.09 11.66 -2.61
CA VAL A 156 -9.33 11.59 -1.17
C VAL A 156 -10.79 11.90 -0.87
N THR A 157 -11.47 11.00 -0.16
CA THR A 157 -12.83 11.24 0.36
C THR A 157 -12.76 11.88 1.74
N LEU A 158 -13.50 12.96 1.97
CA LEU A 158 -13.59 13.66 3.26
C LEU A 158 -15.04 13.70 3.77
N SER A 159 -15.17 13.67 5.10
CA SER A 159 -16.42 13.95 5.82
C SER A 159 -16.27 15.20 6.71
N PRO A 160 -17.34 16.00 6.92
CA PRO A 160 -17.32 17.15 7.82
C PRO A 160 -17.09 16.73 9.27
N TYR A 161 -16.15 17.37 9.95
CA TYR A 161 -15.82 17.09 11.36
C TYR A 161 -15.70 18.40 12.16
N GLY A 162 -16.70 18.68 13.00
CA GLY A 162 -16.79 19.91 13.79
C GLY A 162 -16.88 21.16 12.92
N LYS A 163 -15.80 21.96 12.88
CA LYS A 163 -15.66 23.14 12.00
C LYS A 163 -14.75 22.90 10.78
N GLY A 164 -14.25 21.68 10.61
CA GLY A 164 -13.31 21.30 9.55
C GLY A 164 -13.72 20.01 8.86
N TRP A 165 -12.74 19.27 8.36
CA TRP A 165 -12.92 18.01 7.63
C TRP A 165 -11.94 16.97 8.14
N LYS A 166 -12.32 15.70 8.04
CA LYS A 166 -11.44 14.53 8.23
C LYS A 166 -11.63 13.57 7.07
N ALA A 167 -10.63 12.74 6.79
CA ALA A 167 -10.75 11.76 5.72
C ALA A 167 -11.69 10.62 6.12
N SER A 168 -12.52 10.17 5.20
CA SER A 168 -13.26 8.92 5.39
C SER A 168 -12.33 7.73 5.12
N ILE A 169 -12.61 6.60 5.78
CA ILE A 169 -11.86 5.36 5.60
C ILE A 169 -12.08 4.87 4.16
N PRO A 170 -11.05 4.77 3.31
CA PRO A 170 -11.21 4.39 1.91
C PRO A 170 -11.95 3.06 1.75
N SER A 171 -12.80 2.97 0.73
CA SER A 171 -13.51 1.73 0.37
C SER A 171 -12.57 0.54 0.19
N GLU A 172 -11.33 0.79 -0.26
CA GLU A 172 -10.24 -0.18 -0.33
C GLU A 172 -9.96 -0.87 1.01
N ILE A 173 -9.84 -0.12 2.12
CA ILE A 173 -9.69 -0.71 3.46
C ILE A 173 -10.93 -1.52 3.83
N GLN A 174 -12.13 -1.04 3.48
CA GLN A 174 -13.38 -1.73 3.81
C GLN A 174 -13.49 -3.06 3.05
N ALA A 175 -13.02 -3.12 1.81
CA ALA A 175 -12.92 -4.34 1.00
C ALA A 175 -11.90 -5.32 1.61
N GLN A 176 -10.66 -4.89 1.85
CA GLN A 176 -9.62 -5.73 2.46
C GLN A 176 -10.04 -6.30 3.83
N VAL A 177 -10.71 -5.49 4.67
CA VAL A 177 -11.29 -5.97 5.94
C VAL A 177 -12.38 -7.02 5.69
N ALA A 178 -13.24 -6.85 4.68
CA ALA A 178 -14.24 -7.84 4.32
C ALA A 178 -13.62 -9.14 3.78
N ASP A 179 -12.50 -9.07 3.07
CA ASP A 179 -11.75 -10.22 2.54
C ASP A 179 -11.00 -10.98 3.64
N LEU A 180 -10.40 -10.27 4.61
CA LEU A 180 -9.83 -10.86 5.83
C LEU A 180 -10.89 -11.52 6.73
N ILE A 181 -12.13 -10.99 6.75
CA ILE A 181 -13.26 -11.65 7.41
C ILE A 181 -13.65 -12.92 6.65
N ALA A 182 -13.74 -12.85 5.32
CA ALA A 182 -14.27 -13.90 4.44
C ALA A 182 -13.24 -14.94 3.96
N ASP A 183 -11.99 -14.87 4.43
CA ASP A 183 -10.85 -15.71 4.02
C ASP A 183 -10.37 -15.55 2.56
N ARG A 184 -10.92 -14.59 1.82
CA ARG A 184 -10.59 -14.38 0.40
C ARG A 184 -9.16 -13.88 0.19
N ALA A 185 -8.57 -13.21 1.18
CA ALA A 185 -7.16 -12.80 1.14
C ALA A 185 -6.19 -13.99 0.95
N ALA A 186 -6.57 -15.21 1.34
CA ALA A 186 -5.76 -16.41 1.13
C ALA A 186 -5.62 -16.80 -0.36
N ILE A 187 -6.52 -16.35 -1.23
CA ILE A 187 -6.52 -16.69 -2.67
C ILE A 187 -5.38 -15.99 -3.42
N GLU A 188 -4.91 -14.84 -2.91
CA GLU A 188 -3.71 -14.15 -3.42
C GLU A 188 -2.45 -14.42 -2.58
N SER A 189 -2.54 -15.19 -1.49
CA SER A 189 -1.44 -15.40 -0.53
C SER A 189 -1.16 -16.87 -0.22
N SER A 190 -0.85 -17.66 -1.26
CA SER A 190 -0.11 -18.93 -1.15
C SER A 190 1.40 -18.75 -0.88
N ASP A 191 1.82 -17.57 -0.40
CA ASP A 191 3.17 -17.25 0.08
C ASP A 191 3.01 -16.40 1.35
N ALA A 192 3.13 -17.04 2.52
CA ALA A 192 2.72 -16.48 3.81
C ALA A 192 3.94 -16.21 4.71
N PRO A 193 4.42 -14.95 4.83
CA PRO A 193 5.53 -14.62 5.73
C PRO A 193 5.09 -14.65 7.20
N ALA A 194 5.82 -15.41 8.03
CA ALA A 194 5.70 -15.33 9.49
C ALA A 194 6.24 -14.00 10.04
N ALA A 195 5.77 -13.63 11.24
CA ALA A 195 5.89 -12.26 11.76
C ALA A 195 7.32 -11.81 12.17
N VAL A 196 7.50 -10.49 12.25
CA VAL A 196 8.70 -9.82 12.77
C VAL A 196 8.60 -9.63 14.28
N PRO A 197 9.55 -10.13 15.09
CA PRO A 197 9.73 -9.72 16.48
C PRO A 197 10.53 -8.40 16.59
N THR A 198 10.28 -7.62 17.64
CA THR A 198 11.05 -6.40 18.00
C THR A 198 12.55 -6.70 18.16
N PRO A 199 13.46 -5.74 17.85
CA PRO A 199 14.89 -6.01 17.81
C PRO A 199 15.44 -6.45 19.17
N ARG A 200 16.09 -7.62 19.15
CA ARG A 200 16.98 -8.10 20.20
C ARG A 200 18.39 -7.65 19.85
N ALA A 201 19.18 -7.25 20.84
CA ALA A 201 20.53 -6.71 20.60
C ALA A 201 21.35 -7.60 19.64
N SER A 202 21.92 -6.98 18.61
CA SER A 202 22.41 -7.64 17.41
C SER A 202 23.45 -8.71 17.70
N ALA A 203 23.21 -9.93 17.19
CA ALA A 203 24.29 -10.87 16.96
C ALA A 203 25.14 -10.35 15.78
N PRO A 204 26.47 -10.50 15.79
CA PRO A 204 27.31 -10.07 14.67
C PRO A 204 26.89 -10.80 13.38
N PRO A 205 26.97 -10.13 12.22
CA PRO A 205 26.54 -10.70 10.94
C PRO A 205 27.31 -11.99 10.62
N ASN A 206 26.59 -12.99 10.12
CA ASN A 206 27.14 -14.33 9.88
C ASN A 206 28.27 -14.27 8.81
N PRO A 207 29.52 -14.68 9.13
CA PRO A 207 30.63 -14.61 8.18
C PRO A 207 30.36 -15.31 6.84
N ALA A 208 29.68 -16.47 6.86
CA ALA A 208 29.36 -17.24 5.66
C ALA A 208 28.30 -16.54 4.76
N VAL A 209 27.51 -15.62 5.32
CA VAL A 209 26.60 -14.76 4.55
C VAL A 209 27.36 -13.60 3.90
N ILE A 210 28.34 -13.01 4.61
CA ILE A 210 29.20 -11.97 4.03
C ILE A 210 30.01 -12.55 2.86
N GLU A 211 30.60 -13.73 3.04
CA GLU A 211 31.35 -14.45 2.01
C GLU A 211 30.50 -14.76 0.76
N LEU A 212 29.25 -15.20 0.95
CA LEU A 212 28.29 -15.42 -0.15
C LEU A 212 28.03 -14.13 -0.94
N LEU A 213 27.75 -13.01 -0.25
CA LEU A 213 27.42 -11.74 -0.89
C LEU A 213 28.63 -11.16 -1.63
N ASP A 214 29.84 -11.23 -1.04
CA ASP A 214 31.09 -10.83 -1.68
C ASP A 214 31.38 -11.66 -2.94
N ALA A 215 31.28 -13.00 -2.86
CA ALA A 215 31.53 -13.89 -3.99
C ALA A 215 30.52 -13.65 -5.14
N ALA A 216 29.24 -13.48 -4.80
CA ALA A 216 28.19 -13.16 -5.76
C ALA A 216 28.38 -11.79 -6.43
N GLU A 217 28.78 -10.76 -5.67
CA GLU A 217 29.10 -9.45 -6.22
C GLU A 217 30.30 -9.52 -7.18
N GLN A 218 31.38 -10.19 -6.80
CA GLN A 218 32.58 -10.33 -7.64
C GLN A 218 32.32 -11.14 -8.92
N ALA A 219 31.41 -12.11 -8.89
CA ALA A 219 30.97 -12.81 -10.10
C ALA A 219 30.22 -11.88 -11.07
N LEU A 220 29.32 -11.04 -10.56
CA LEU A 220 28.56 -10.07 -11.36
C LEU A 220 29.44 -8.93 -11.91
N ILE A 221 30.36 -8.38 -11.12
CA ILE A 221 31.34 -7.37 -11.56
C ILE A 221 32.19 -7.92 -12.72
N ALA A 222 32.60 -9.19 -12.63
CA ALA A 222 33.34 -9.88 -13.69
C ALA A 222 32.46 -10.39 -14.86
N GLY A 223 31.19 -9.99 -14.94
CA GLY A 223 30.25 -10.36 -16.01
C GLY A 223 29.77 -11.82 -15.99
N ARG A 224 30.10 -12.60 -14.95
CA ARG A 224 29.83 -14.04 -14.86
C ARG A 224 28.40 -14.34 -14.37
N CYS A 225 27.41 -13.73 -15.02
CA CYS A 225 25.99 -13.89 -14.69
C CYS A 225 25.51 -15.36 -14.72
N THR A 226 26.05 -16.17 -15.65
CA THR A 226 25.80 -17.62 -15.64
C THR A 226 26.23 -18.28 -14.32
N GLU A 227 27.37 -17.87 -13.72
CA GLU A 227 27.82 -18.36 -12.40
C GLU A 227 26.85 -17.90 -11.31
N PHE A 228 26.40 -16.64 -11.34
CA PHE A 228 25.43 -16.12 -10.37
C PHE A 228 24.15 -16.96 -10.31
N TYR A 229 23.51 -17.20 -11.45
CA TYR A 229 22.27 -17.98 -11.52
C TYR A 229 22.45 -19.50 -11.36
N THR A 230 23.67 -20.04 -11.29
CA THR A 230 23.92 -21.49 -11.13
C THR A 230 24.65 -21.89 -9.85
N VAL A 231 25.38 -20.96 -9.20
CA VAL A 231 26.22 -21.23 -8.03
C VAL A 231 25.75 -20.48 -6.78
N TYR A 232 25.32 -19.22 -6.90
CA TYR A 232 24.93 -18.38 -5.75
C TYR A 232 23.40 -18.33 -5.54
N MET A 233 22.61 -18.32 -6.62
CA MET A 233 21.15 -18.55 -6.53
C MET A 233 20.83 -19.98 -6.07
N SER A 234 19.76 -20.17 -5.27
CA SER A 234 19.51 -21.41 -4.52
C SER A 234 19.09 -22.61 -5.39
N PRO A 235 19.32 -23.85 -4.93
CA PRO A 235 18.78 -25.05 -5.57
C PRO A 235 17.26 -25.00 -5.78
N ASP A 236 16.48 -24.40 -4.87
CA ASP A 236 15.03 -24.29 -5.00
C ASP A 236 14.60 -23.23 -6.01
N PHE A 237 15.28 -22.08 -6.05
CA PHE A 237 15.11 -21.11 -7.15
C PHE A 237 15.32 -21.78 -8.51
N ARG A 238 16.36 -22.62 -8.65
CA ARG A 238 16.68 -23.34 -9.89
C ARG A 238 15.75 -24.53 -10.18
N ARG A 239 15.05 -25.08 -9.18
CA ARG A 239 13.98 -26.08 -9.37
C ARG A 239 12.68 -25.44 -9.87
N ASN A 240 12.32 -24.31 -9.29
CA ASN A 240 11.03 -23.65 -9.53
C ASN A 240 11.05 -22.72 -10.76
N THR A 241 12.23 -22.24 -11.16
CA THR A 241 12.42 -21.44 -12.38
C THR A 241 12.61 -22.33 -13.60
N SER A 242 11.75 -22.18 -14.63
CA SER A 242 11.92 -22.93 -15.89
C SER A 242 13.25 -22.63 -16.57
N ILE A 243 13.83 -23.62 -17.27
CA ILE A 243 15.12 -23.51 -17.99
C ILE A 243 15.11 -22.31 -18.97
N SER A 244 13.95 -22.05 -19.61
CA SER A 244 13.72 -20.89 -20.48
C SER A 244 13.76 -19.55 -19.72
N ALA A 245 13.16 -19.49 -18.53
CA ALA A 245 13.19 -18.29 -17.68
C ALA A 245 14.59 -18.03 -17.12
N GLN A 246 15.28 -19.06 -16.59
CA GLN A 246 16.64 -18.94 -16.08
C GLN A 246 17.60 -18.46 -17.18
N ARG A 247 17.51 -19.01 -18.41
CA ARG A 247 18.28 -18.54 -19.56
C ARG A 247 17.95 -17.09 -19.94
N SER A 248 16.71 -16.66 -19.77
CA SER A 248 16.31 -15.27 -20.05
C SER A 248 16.89 -14.30 -19.01
N LEU A 249 16.93 -14.68 -17.74
CA LEU A 249 17.56 -13.91 -16.66
C LEU A 249 19.09 -13.79 -16.85
N VAL A 250 19.75 -14.90 -17.18
CA VAL A 250 21.18 -14.91 -17.56
C VAL A 250 21.43 -13.96 -18.73
N ASN A 251 20.70 -14.12 -19.85
CA ASN A 251 20.83 -13.24 -21.02
C ASN A 251 20.59 -11.76 -20.70
N ALA A 252 19.65 -11.44 -19.78
CA ALA A 252 19.39 -10.07 -19.38
C ALA A 252 20.57 -9.47 -18.61
N CYS A 253 21.11 -10.19 -17.62
CA CYS A 253 22.28 -9.78 -16.84
C CYS A 253 23.55 -9.63 -17.72
N GLU A 254 23.75 -10.52 -18.71
CA GLU A 254 24.91 -10.48 -19.60
C GLU A 254 24.83 -9.35 -20.64
N ARG A 255 23.62 -8.93 -21.05
CA ARG A 255 23.41 -7.91 -22.10
C ARG A 255 23.04 -6.52 -21.60
N SER A 256 22.64 -6.38 -20.33
CA SER A 256 22.19 -5.12 -19.74
C SER A 256 23.01 -4.79 -18.50
N ASP A 257 23.95 -3.86 -18.66
CA ASP A 257 24.76 -3.35 -17.56
C ASP A 257 23.87 -2.72 -16.47
N SER A 258 22.80 -2.03 -16.84
CA SER A 258 21.80 -1.51 -15.89
C SER A 258 21.13 -2.62 -15.07
N THR A 259 20.83 -3.78 -15.68
CA THR A 259 20.28 -4.93 -14.96
C THR A 259 21.33 -5.55 -14.03
N ARG A 260 22.58 -5.67 -14.48
CA ARG A 260 23.68 -6.22 -13.69
C ARG A 260 24.04 -5.33 -12.49
N GLU A 261 24.12 -4.01 -12.69
CA GLU A 261 24.32 -3.02 -11.62
C GLU A 261 23.12 -2.95 -10.65
N THR A 262 21.90 -3.24 -11.10
CA THR A 262 20.74 -3.35 -10.20
C THR A 262 20.95 -4.52 -9.22
N ILE A 263 21.34 -5.70 -9.71
CA ILE A 263 21.60 -6.88 -8.87
C ILE A 263 22.79 -6.62 -7.93
N ILE A 264 23.89 -6.07 -8.44
CA ILE A 264 25.07 -5.67 -7.64
C ILE A 264 24.68 -4.70 -6.52
N SER A 265 23.86 -3.69 -6.83
CA SER A 265 23.37 -2.72 -5.85
C SER A 265 22.50 -3.39 -4.78
N SER A 266 21.66 -4.37 -5.15
CA SER A 266 20.88 -5.15 -4.19
C SER A 266 21.77 -5.91 -3.19
N LEU A 267 22.84 -6.57 -3.65
CA LEU A 267 23.78 -7.26 -2.77
C LEU A 267 24.48 -6.30 -1.78
N ARG A 268 24.89 -5.12 -2.27
CA ARG A 268 25.51 -4.07 -1.45
C ARG A 268 24.57 -3.50 -0.39
N ILE A 269 23.30 -3.30 -0.74
CA ILE A 269 22.24 -2.87 0.19
C ILE A 269 22.02 -3.94 1.26
N VAL A 270 21.82 -5.19 0.87
CA VAL A 270 21.60 -6.35 1.76
C VAL A 270 22.74 -6.53 2.75
N ARG A 271 24.00 -6.36 2.31
CA ARG A 271 25.19 -6.41 3.17
C ARG A 271 25.16 -5.38 4.31
N GLY A 272 24.53 -4.22 4.10
CA GLY A 272 24.41 -3.15 5.09
C GLY A 272 23.22 -3.27 6.05
N LEU A 273 22.41 -4.32 5.92
CA LEU A 273 21.15 -4.50 6.65
C LEU A 273 21.22 -5.70 7.62
N GLU A 274 20.42 -5.64 8.70
CA GLU A 274 20.25 -6.78 9.61
C GLU A 274 19.09 -7.66 9.13
N PRO A 275 19.30 -8.98 8.91
CA PRO A 275 18.22 -9.88 8.51
C PRO A 275 17.33 -10.29 9.69
N ARG A 276 16.03 -10.44 9.43
CA ARG A 276 15.18 -11.29 10.27
C ARG A 276 15.49 -12.75 9.96
N LEU A 277 15.94 -13.49 10.97
CA LEU A 277 16.10 -14.93 10.86
C LEU A 277 14.75 -15.66 10.96
N ASP A 278 14.59 -16.72 10.16
CA ASP A 278 13.40 -17.57 10.06
C ASP A 278 13.81 -19.05 9.91
N ALA A 279 12.87 -20.00 10.01
CA ALA A 279 13.06 -21.44 9.87
C ALA A 279 14.26 -22.00 10.68
N ASP A 280 14.20 -21.82 12.01
CA ASP A 280 15.26 -22.22 12.96
C ASP A 280 16.61 -21.52 12.76
N GLY A 281 16.63 -20.40 12.04
CA GLY A 281 17.85 -19.66 11.68
C GLY A 281 18.42 -20.03 10.31
N ARG A 282 17.76 -20.91 9.55
CA ARG A 282 18.18 -21.36 8.21
C ARG A 282 17.71 -20.46 7.07
N ARG A 283 16.90 -19.44 7.34
CA ARG A 283 16.60 -18.37 6.36
C ARG A 283 16.90 -17.01 6.98
N ALA A 284 17.43 -16.10 6.17
CA ALA A 284 17.74 -14.73 6.54
C ALA A 284 17.00 -13.80 5.56
N ILE A 285 15.97 -13.13 6.08
CA ILE A 285 15.02 -12.32 5.31
C ILE A 285 15.32 -10.85 5.57
N TYR A 286 15.70 -10.13 4.53
CA TYR A 286 16.03 -8.72 4.55
C TYR A 286 14.82 -7.91 4.06
N ASP A 287 14.44 -6.89 4.84
CA ASP A 287 13.54 -5.84 4.37
C ASP A 287 14.36 -4.83 3.57
N VAL A 288 14.11 -4.77 2.26
CA VAL A 288 14.74 -3.84 1.33
C VAL A 288 13.73 -2.83 0.78
N SER A 289 12.57 -2.70 1.44
CA SER A 289 11.61 -1.64 1.14
C SER A 289 12.27 -0.26 1.27
N ASN A 290 11.84 0.66 0.41
CA ASN A 290 12.35 2.04 0.34
C ASN A 290 13.84 2.18 -0.05
N GLN A 291 14.57 1.08 -0.35
CA GLN A 291 15.96 1.11 -0.82
C GLN A 291 16.12 1.38 -2.33
N GLY A 292 15.06 1.84 -3.01
CA GLY A 292 15.04 2.09 -4.46
C GLY A 292 15.00 0.84 -5.35
N LEU A 293 14.93 -0.36 -4.76
CA LEU A 293 14.87 -1.63 -5.49
C LEU A 293 13.44 -1.93 -6.02
N PRO A 294 13.30 -2.72 -7.10
CA PRO A 294 12.00 -3.09 -7.67
C PRO A 294 11.25 -4.18 -6.85
N PHE A 295 11.81 -4.61 -5.71
CA PHE A 295 11.26 -5.57 -4.78
C PHE A 295 11.47 -5.08 -3.33
N THR A 296 10.67 -5.58 -2.39
CA THR A 296 10.67 -5.16 -0.97
C THR A 296 11.31 -6.16 -0.02
N ARG A 297 11.56 -7.39 -0.48
CA ARG A 297 12.11 -8.53 0.26
C ARG A 297 13.31 -9.07 -0.52
N PHE A 298 14.37 -9.42 0.19
CA PHE A 298 15.49 -10.21 -0.33
C PHE A 298 15.78 -11.35 0.65
N VAL A 299 15.99 -12.57 0.16
CA VAL A 299 16.06 -13.77 1.01
C VAL A 299 17.32 -14.56 0.72
N LEU A 300 18.07 -14.86 1.80
CA LEU A 300 19.08 -15.90 1.80
C LEU A 300 18.55 -17.15 2.53
N GLU A 301 18.94 -18.33 2.08
CA GLU A 301 18.59 -19.60 2.74
C GLU A 301 19.76 -20.58 2.80
N GLN A 302 19.79 -21.37 3.86
CA GLN A 302 20.84 -22.32 4.18
C GLN A 302 20.39 -23.75 3.87
N ILE A 303 20.99 -24.35 2.84
CA ILE A 303 20.73 -25.71 2.38
C ILE A 303 22.05 -26.48 2.50
N ASP A 304 22.02 -27.64 3.17
CA ASP A 304 23.19 -28.48 3.45
C ASP A 304 24.36 -27.68 4.05
N GLN A 305 24.05 -26.87 5.06
CA GLN A 305 24.94 -25.92 5.77
C GLN A 305 25.49 -24.75 4.93
N ARG A 306 25.32 -24.73 3.61
CA ARG A 306 25.75 -23.63 2.73
C ARG A 306 24.62 -22.62 2.51
N TRP A 307 24.95 -21.33 2.54
CA TRP A 307 24.02 -20.25 2.20
C TRP A 307 23.91 -20.03 0.67
N TYR A 308 22.72 -19.64 0.23
CA TYR A 308 22.38 -19.27 -1.14
C TYR A 308 21.41 -18.08 -1.17
N ILE A 309 21.33 -17.38 -2.29
CA ILE A 309 20.30 -16.36 -2.57
C ILE A 309 19.05 -17.07 -3.09
N ALA A 310 17.92 -16.92 -2.43
CA ALA A 310 16.66 -17.57 -2.80
C ALA A 310 15.81 -16.69 -3.73
N GLU A 311 15.75 -15.39 -3.43
CA GLU A 311 14.85 -14.40 -4.01
C GLU A 311 15.41 -12.99 -3.78
#